data_AF-A0A9E9NP15-F1
#
_entry.id   AF-A0A9E9NP15-F1
#
_cell.length_a   1.000
_cell.length_b   1.000
_cell.length_c   1.000
_cell.angle_alpha   90.00
_cell.angle_beta   90.00
_cell.angle_gamma   90.00
#
_symmetry.space_group_name_H-M   'P 1'
#
loop_
_entity.id
_entity.type
_entity.pdbx_description
1 polymer ?
#
loop_
_entity_poly.entity_id
_entity_poly.type
_entity_poly.pdbx_seq_one_letter_code
_entity_poly.pdbx_strand_id
1 'polypeptide(L)'
;MTFHHGVTGNEPSSGLVYVKETATAVIGLVAFADDADPDFFPANTPVRLGNMNAGIAKAGYEGNLRRTLETFQAIVNTTVVVVRIPDPFTIDGDEISLDDSKVIGSTLPSGQRTGIQALLTAKSILGITPKINIAPDVETPDVVQALISVNKKLRGFSYVTPRDANGNILATKEAAVAYRDSLGERELMILYPELISGNVLLGVEDSGE
;
A
#
# COMPACT_ATOMS: atom_id res chain seq x y z
N MET A 1 48.10 34.47 -14.17
CA MET A 1 46.77 34.27 -13.57
C MET A 1 46.53 35.43 -12.63
N THR A 2 45.59 36.30 -12.96
CA THR A 2 45.32 37.52 -12.19
C THR A 2 44.33 37.17 -11.08
N PHE A 3 44.80 37.15 -9.83
CA PHE A 3 43.95 36.93 -8.67
C PHE A 3 43.21 38.23 -8.35
N HIS A 4 41.88 38.20 -8.44
CA HIS A 4 41.04 39.30 -7.99
C HIS A 4 40.74 39.11 -6.49
N HIS A 5 41.23 40.03 -5.66
CA HIS A 5 40.77 40.17 -4.28
C HIS A 5 39.58 41.13 -4.25
N GLY A 6 38.38 40.57 -4.14
CA GLY A 6 37.12 41.31 -4.08
C GLY A 6 35.94 40.37 -4.26
N VAL A 7 34.73 40.84 -3.89
CA VAL A 7 33.48 40.12 -4.18
C VAL A 7 33.16 40.28 -5.66
N THR A 8 33.01 39.14 -6.36
CA THR A 8 32.56 39.11 -7.75
C THR A 8 31.07 38.79 -7.77
N GLY A 9 30.25 39.70 -8.30
CA GLY A 9 28.83 39.47 -8.52
C GLY A 9 28.61 38.88 -9.91
N ASN A 10 28.14 37.64 -9.98
CA ASN A 10 27.52 37.10 -11.18
C ASN A 10 26.01 37.17 -10.97
N GLU A 11 25.32 37.88 -11.86
CA GLU A 11 23.87 37.98 -11.84
C GLU A 11 23.33 37.07 -12.95
N PRO A 12 23.10 35.77 -12.66
CA PRO A 12 22.41 34.93 -13.61
C PRO A 12 20.98 35.46 -13.74
N SER A 13 20.51 35.70 -14.98
CA SER A 13 19.09 35.87 -15.23
C SER A 13 18.41 34.51 -15.02
N SER A 14 18.19 34.11 -13.76
CA SER A 14 17.61 32.82 -13.44
C SER A 14 16.20 32.74 -14.02
N GLY A 15 15.95 31.74 -14.88
CA GLY A 15 14.60 31.39 -15.30
C GLY A 15 13.73 30.96 -14.11
N LEU A 16 12.42 30.83 -14.34
CA LEU A 16 11.44 30.43 -13.32
C LEU A 16 11.97 29.27 -12.46
N VAL A 17 12.15 29.53 -11.16
CA VAL A 17 12.45 28.47 -10.19
C VAL A 17 11.15 27.70 -9.96
N TYR A 18 11.02 26.54 -10.59
CA TYR A 18 9.87 25.68 -10.38
C TYR A 18 9.95 25.06 -8.98
N VAL A 19 9.10 25.54 -8.07
CA VAL A 19 8.83 24.83 -6.83
C VAL A 19 7.99 23.61 -7.17
N LYS A 20 8.58 22.41 -7.02
CA LYS A 20 7.81 21.17 -7.14
C LYS A 20 7.02 20.96 -5.85
N GLU A 21 5.71 21.03 -5.95
CA GLU A 21 4.85 20.56 -4.88
C GLU A 21 5.05 19.04 -4.72
N THR A 22 5.39 18.60 -3.50
CA THR A 22 5.51 17.18 -3.22
C THR A 22 4.10 16.62 -3.08
N ALA A 23 3.72 15.68 -3.95
CA ALA A 23 2.43 15.00 -3.83
C ALA A 23 2.31 14.32 -2.45
N THR A 24 1.40 14.80 -1.61
CA THR A 24 1.16 14.26 -0.25
C THR A 24 0.21 13.08 -0.25
N ALA A 25 -0.56 12.88 -1.33
CA ALA A 25 -1.57 11.83 -1.48
C ALA A 25 -1.10 10.66 -2.36
N VAL A 26 0.16 10.22 -2.20
CA VAL A 26 0.67 9.01 -2.88
C VAL A 26 0.29 7.78 -2.07
N ILE A 27 -0.45 6.86 -2.69
CA ILE A 27 -0.86 5.59 -2.07
C ILE A 27 0.26 4.57 -2.25
N GLY A 28 0.69 3.92 -1.18
CA GLY A 28 1.49 2.70 -1.19
C GLY A 28 0.57 1.49 -1.04
N LEU A 29 0.42 0.71 -2.10
CA LEU A 29 -0.39 -0.50 -2.12
C LEU A 29 0.51 -1.73 -2.05
N VAL A 30 0.36 -2.52 -0.99
CA VAL A 30 0.91 -3.88 -0.92
C VAL A 30 -0.21 -4.84 -1.29
N ALA A 31 -0.05 -5.61 -2.37
CA ALA A 31 -1.09 -6.48 -2.91
C ALA A 31 -0.49 -7.75 -3.50
N PHE A 32 -1.30 -8.78 -3.67
CA PHE A 32 -0.90 -10.06 -4.23
C PHE A 32 -1.73 -10.39 -5.48
N ALA A 33 -1.06 -11.02 -6.44
CA ALA A 33 -1.62 -11.53 -7.69
C ALA A 33 -0.51 -12.33 -8.38
N ASP A 34 -0.60 -13.66 -8.35
CA ASP A 34 0.45 -14.51 -8.92
C ASP A 34 0.45 -14.49 -10.45
N ASP A 35 -0.72 -14.25 -11.07
CA ASP A 35 -0.91 -14.12 -12.51
C ASP A 35 -0.70 -12.71 -13.07
N ALA A 36 -0.31 -11.74 -12.23
CA ALA A 36 0.07 -10.40 -12.69
C ALA A 36 1.32 -10.45 -13.59
N ASP A 37 1.38 -9.57 -14.59
CA ASP A 37 2.52 -9.47 -15.51
C ASP A 37 3.80 -9.21 -14.71
N PRO A 38 4.76 -10.17 -14.66
CA PRO A 38 5.91 -10.08 -13.76
C PRO A 38 6.94 -9.03 -14.21
N ASP A 39 6.92 -8.61 -15.48
CA ASP A 39 7.78 -7.54 -15.98
C ASP A 39 7.21 -6.17 -15.59
N PHE A 40 5.88 -6.05 -15.58
CA PHE A 40 5.21 -4.82 -15.18
C PHE A 40 5.09 -4.68 -13.66
N PHE A 41 4.82 -5.77 -12.95
CA PHE A 41 4.77 -5.86 -11.49
C PHE A 41 5.79 -6.89 -10.97
N PRO A 42 7.10 -6.58 -10.97
CA PRO A 42 8.09 -7.48 -10.40
C PRO A 42 7.84 -7.71 -8.91
N ALA A 43 8.01 -8.95 -8.46
CA ALA A 43 7.77 -9.30 -7.06
C ALA A 43 8.65 -8.45 -6.12
N ASN A 44 8.06 -8.02 -5.01
CA ASN A 44 8.69 -7.24 -3.95
C ASN A 44 9.43 -5.98 -4.44
N THR A 45 9.01 -5.42 -5.57
CA THR A 45 9.64 -4.25 -6.18
C THR A 45 8.59 -3.14 -6.32
N PRO A 46 8.83 -1.94 -5.76
CA PRO A 46 7.90 -0.83 -5.92
C PRO A 46 7.79 -0.39 -7.38
N VAL A 47 6.57 -0.30 -7.89
CA VAL A 47 6.24 0.19 -9.24
C VAL A 47 5.31 1.39 -9.12
N ARG A 48 5.66 2.49 -9.78
CA ARG A 48 4.79 3.68 -9.87
C ARG A 48 3.80 3.51 -11.01
N LEU A 49 2.51 3.59 -10.72
CA LEU A 49 1.46 3.71 -11.72
C LEU A 49 1.27 5.17 -12.12
N GLY A 50 1.72 5.53 -13.32
CA GLY A 50 1.41 6.81 -13.95
C GLY A 50 0.07 6.82 -14.72
N ASN A 51 -0.45 5.64 -15.04
CA ASN A 51 -1.76 5.44 -15.68
C ASN A 51 -2.42 4.20 -15.06
N MET A 52 -3.53 4.41 -14.34
CA MET A 52 -4.25 3.34 -13.64
C MET A 52 -4.78 2.26 -14.58
N ASN A 53 -5.33 2.64 -15.75
CA ASN A 53 -5.84 1.68 -16.74
C ASN A 53 -4.77 0.71 -17.24
N ALA A 54 -3.55 1.22 -17.46
CA ALA A 54 -2.42 0.39 -17.89
C ALA A 54 -2.02 -0.60 -16.78
N GLY A 55 -2.06 -0.17 -15.52
CA GLY A 55 -1.84 -1.05 -14.36
C GLY A 55 -2.91 -2.15 -14.26
N ILE A 56 -4.19 -1.80 -14.33
CA ILE A 56 -5.32 -2.77 -14.26
C ILE A 56 -5.21 -3.84 -15.35
N ALA A 57 -4.86 -3.44 -16.59
CA ALA A 57 -4.68 -4.38 -17.70
C ALA A 57 -3.55 -5.40 -17.48
N LYS A 58 -2.63 -5.14 -16.54
CA LYS A 58 -1.45 -5.95 -16.23
C LYS A 58 -1.51 -6.60 -14.84
N ALA A 59 -2.56 -6.34 -14.08
CA ALA A 59 -2.69 -6.72 -12.68
C ALA A 59 -3.03 -8.19 -12.44
N GLY A 60 -3.29 -8.96 -13.50
CA GLY A 60 -3.84 -10.32 -13.36
C GLY A 60 -5.31 -10.31 -12.94
N TYR A 61 -5.84 -11.47 -12.60
CA TYR A 61 -7.18 -11.71 -12.11
C TYR A 61 -7.19 -12.50 -10.79
N GLU A 62 -6.06 -13.09 -10.41
CA GLU A 62 -5.89 -13.77 -9.13
C GLU A 62 -5.51 -12.78 -8.03
N GLY A 63 -5.88 -13.12 -6.79
CA GLY A 63 -5.64 -12.27 -5.64
C GLY A 63 -6.45 -10.97 -5.63
N ASN A 64 -5.85 -9.89 -5.11
CA ASN A 64 -6.56 -8.65 -4.84
C ASN A 64 -6.05 -7.43 -5.61
N LEU A 65 -4.89 -7.52 -6.26
CA LEU A 65 -4.27 -6.37 -6.93
C LEU A 65 -5.22 -5.69 -7.92
N ARG A 66 -5.83 -6.44 -8.83
CA ARG A 66 -6.75 -5.89 -9.84
C ARG A 66 -7.96 -5.21 -9.20
N ARG A 67 -8.63 -5.90 -8.27
CA ARG A 67 -9.84 -5.41 -7.59
C ARG A 67 -9.58 -4.09 -6.86
N THR A 68 -8.45 -3.98 -6.16
CA THR A 68 -8.09 -2.75 -5.46
C THR A 68 -7.84 -1.60 -6.44
N LEU A 69 -7.12 -1.84 -7.54
CA LEU A 69 -6.86 -0.81 -8.55
C LEU A 69 -8.13 -0.34 -9.26
N GLU A 70 -9.07 -1.24 -9.57
CA GLU A 70 -10.39 -0.90 -10.12
C GLU A 70 -11.22 -0.06 -9.15
N THR A 71 -11.17 -0.39 -7.86
CA THR A 71 -11.86 0.38 -6.80
C THR A 71 -11.28 1.79 -6.68
N PHE A 72 -9.95 1.92 -6.71
CA PHE A 72 -9.29 3.23 -6.74
C PHE A 72 -9.70 4.03 -7.96
N GLN A 73 -9.67 3.41 -9.15
CA GLN A 73 -10.07 4.07 -10.39
C GLN A 73 -11.50 4.62 -10.32
N ALA A 74 -12.43 3.88 -9.72
CA ALA A 74 -13.83 4.29 -9.59
C ALA A 74 -14.01 5.54 -8.70
N ILE A 75 -13.09 5.78 -7.76
CA ILE A 75 -13.19 6.87 -6.79
C ILE A 75 -12.29 8.05 -7.18
N VAL A 76 -11.02 7.78 -7.48
CA VAL A 76 -9.99 8.81 -7.68
C VAL A 76 -8.84 8.34 -8.57
N ASN A 77 -8.42 9.21 -9.49
CA ASN A 77 -7.18 9.00 -10.23
C ASN A 77 -6.00 9.64 -9.46
N THR A 78 -5.27 8.82 -8.70
CA THR A 78 -4.08 9.25 -7.95
C THR A 78 -2.85 8.41 -8.29
N THR A 79 -1.66 8.90 -7.93
CA THR A 79 -0.43 8.14 -8.06
C THR A 79 -0.40 7.03 -7.02
N VAL A 80 -0.26 5.79 -7.49
CA VAL A 80 -0.13 4.59 -6.66
C VAL A 80 1.25 3.98 -6.87
N VAL A 81 1.92 3.66 -5.77
CA VAL A 81 3.10 2.81 -5.72
C VAL A 81 2.63 1.43 -5.33
N VAL A 82 2.74 0.47 -6.25
CA VAL A 82 2.37 -0.92 -6.02
C VAL A 82 3.60 -1.71 -5.64
N VAL A 83 3.51 -2.51 -4.58
CA VAL A 83 4.44 -3.58 -4.25
C VAL A 83 3.66 -4.87 -4.37
N ARG A 84 3.97 -5.67 -5.39
CA ARG A 84 3.39 -7.01 -5.53
C ARG A 84 4.12 -7.98 -4.62
N ILE A 85 3.40 -8.66 -3.74
CA ILE A 85 3.93 -9.75 -2.89
C ILE A 85 3.48 -11.11 -3.45
N PRO A 86 4.17 -12.20 -3.13
CA PRO A 86 3.65 -13.55 -3.37
C PRO A 86 2.31 -13.74 -2.67
N ASP A 87 1.44 -14.60 -3.21
CA ASP A 87 0.19 -14.95 -2.54
C ASP A 87 0.44 -15.39 -1.08
N PRO A 88 -0.12 -14.68 -0.09
CA PRO A 88 0.11 -14.98 1.31
C PRO A 88 -0.82 -16.09 1.81
N PHE A 89 -1.81 -16.53 1.04
CA PHE A 89 -2.71 -17.60 1.44
C PHE A 89 -2.15 -18.98 1.10
N THR A 90 -2.38 -19.94 1.99
CA THR A 90 -2.13 -21.36 1.76
C THR A 90 -3.41 -22.14 2.00
N ILE A 91 -3.73 -23.05 1.08
CA ILE A 91 -4.91 -23.92 1.15
C ILE A 91 -4.43 -25.32 1.49
N ASP A 92 -4.88 -25.86 2.63
CA ASP A 92 -4.70 -27.26 3.02
C ASP A 92 -6.08 -27.89 3.28
N GLY A 93 -6.58 -28.62 2.29
CA GLY A 93 -7.96 -29.10 2.29
C GLY A 93 -8.96 -27.93 2.28
N ASP A 94 -9.81 -27.87 3.31
CA ASP A 94 -10.81 -26.81 3.49
C ASP A 94 -10.30 -25.64 4.35
N GLU A 95 -9.07 -25.72 4.88
CA GLU A 95 -8.48 -24.68 5.72
C GLU A 95 -7.67 -23.68 4.88
N ILE A 96 -8.02 -22.40 5.01
CA ILE A 96 -7.28 -21.29 4.43
C ILE A 96 -6.52 -20.60 5.56
N SER A 97 -5.21 -20.53 5.41
CA SER A 97 -4.32 -19.85 6.37
C SER A 97 -3.59 -18.70 5.69
N LEU A 98 -3.34 -17.63 6.45
CA LEU A 98 -2.62 -16.45 6.01
C LEU A 98 -1.19 -16.46 6.57
N ASP A 99 -0.20 -16.35 5.69
CA ASP A 99 1.22 -16.20 6.05
C ASP A 99 1.61 -14.72 6.11
N ASP A 100 1.49 -14.15 7.29
CA ASP A 100 1.85 -12.75 7.58
C ASP A 100 3.30 -12.41 7.22
N SER A 101 4.21 -13.39 7.21
CA SER A 101 5.63 -13.15 6.93
C SER A 101 5.86 -12.68 5.49
N LYS A 102 5.03 -13.15 4.54
CA LYS A 102 5.06 -12.72 3.13
C LYS A 102 4.55 -11.28 2.99
N VAL A 103 3.56 -10.89 3.79
CA VAL A 103 2.96 -9.55 3.79
C VAL A 103 3.87 -8.53 4.47
N ILE A 104 4.32 -8.82 5.69
CA ILE A 104 5.21 -7.96 6.49
C ILE A 104 6.56 -7.80 5.76
N GLY A 105 7.08 -8.92 5.26
CA GLY A 105 8.35 -9.00 4.57
C GLY A 105 9.57 -8.81 5.47
N SER A 106 10.73 -8.95 4.87
CA SER A 106 12.02 -8.86 5.55
C SER A 106 13.04 -8.15 4.66
N THR A 107 14.32 -8.19 5.05
CA THR A 107 15.41 -7.78 4.17
C THR A 107 16.20 -9.03 3.79
N LEU A 108 16.22 -9.33 2.50
CA LEU A 108 16.97 -10.47 1.96
C LEU A 108 18.49 -10.22 2.05
N PRO A 109 19.34 -11.25 1.98
CA PRO A 109 20.80 -11.09 1.93
C PRO A 109 21.29 -10.20 0.78
N SER A 110 20.52 -10.09 -0.30
CA SER A 110 20.77 -9.16 -1.41
C SER A 110 20.58 -7.69 -1.05
N GLY A 111 20.05 -7.39 0.13
CA GLY A 111 19.65 -6.05 0.57
C GLY A 111 18.26 -5.63 0.09
N GLN A 112 17.58 -6.44 -0.72
CA GLN A 112 16.20 -6.18 -1.14
C GLN A 112 15.26 -6.29 0.05
N ARG A 113 14.40 -5.28 0.23
CA ARG A 113 13.29 -5.32 1.17
C ARG A 113 12.07 -5.94 0.50
N THR A 114 11.37 -6.82 1.19
CA THR A 114 10.13 -7.46 0.70
C THR A 114 8.90 -6.98 1.46
N GLY A 115 7.71 -7.32 0.98
CA GLY A 115 6.45 -7.01 1.67
C GLY A 115 6.25 -5.52 1.93
N ILE A 116 5.65 -5.20 3.07
CA ILE A 116 5.47 -3.84 3.58
C ILE A 116 6.81 -3.10 3.72
N GLN A 117 7.91 -3.78 4.05
CA GLN A 117 9.23 -3.14 4.14
C GLN A 117 9.70 -2.57 2.78
N ALA A 118 9.25 -3.12 1.65
CA ALA A 118 9.63 -2.64 0.32
C ALA A 118 9.19 -1.19 0.06
N LEU A 119 8.11 -0.72 0.70
CA LEU A 119 7.63 0.66 0.59
C LEU A 119 8.69 1.69 1.01
N LEU A 120 9.60 1.32 1.92
CA LEU A 120 10.72 2.17 2.35
C LEU A 120 11.73 2.45 1.23
N THR A 121 11.76 1.62 0.19
CA THR A 121 12.67 1.76 -0.97
C THR A 121 12.07 2.60 -2.10
N ALA A 122 10.77 2.93 -2.04
CA ALA A 122 10.07 3.65 -3.10
C ALA A 122 10.73 5.01 -3.41
N LYS A 123 11.20 5.73 -2.38
CA LYS A 123 11.86 7.03 -2.58
C LYS A 123 13.17 6.91 -3.36
N SER A 124 13.98 5.90 -3.08
CA SER A 124 15.28 5.73 -3.74
C SER A 124 15.14 5.22 -5.17
N ILE A 125 14.14 4.38 -5.44
CA ILE A 125 13.93 3.76 -6.76
C ILE A 125 13.10 4.68 -7.67
N LEU A 126 12.01 5.24 -7.15
CA LEU A 126 11.00 5.94 -7.93
C LEU A 126 11.00 7.46 -7.74
N GLY A 127 11.79 7.98 -6.79
CA GLY A 127 11.83 9.40 -6.43
C GLY A 127 10.58 9.90 -5.68
N ILE A 128 9.64 9.01 -5.33
CA ILE A 128 8.39 9.34 -4.65
C ILE A 128 8.24 8.56 -3.36
N THR A 129 7.66 9.20 -2.34
CA THR A 129 7.45 8.58 -1.02
C THR A 129 5.96 8.34 -0.81
N PRO A 130 5.50 7.08 -0.70
CA PRO A 130 4.10 6.82 -0.39
C PRO A 130 3.80 7.26 1.05
N LYS A 131 2.63 7.89 1.22
CA LYS A 131 2.18 8.50 2.48
C LYS A 131 0.89 7.90 3.02
N ILE A 132 0.12 7.23 2.17
CA ILE A 132 -1.06 6.47 2.56
C ILE A 132 -0.75 5.02 2.22
N ASN A 133 -0.39 4.21 3.21
CA ASN A 133 0.07 2.84 2.97
C ASN A 133 -1.02 1.85 3.38
N ILE A 134 -1.34 0.89 2.53
CA ILE A 134 -2.37 -0.11 2.78
C ILE A 134 -1.92 -1.50 2.34
N ALA A 135 -2.47 -2.52 2.98
CA ALA A 135 -2.32 -3.94 2.63
C ALA A 135 -3.71 -4.59 2.72
N PRO A 136 -4.60 -4.36 1.74
CA PRO A 136 -5.98 -4.81 1.80
C PRO A 136 -6.09 -6.33 1.92
N ASP A 137 -7.16 -6.78 2.58
CA ASP A 137 -7.57 -8.19 2.75
C ASP A 137 -6.67 -9.03 3.67
N VAL A 138 -5.59 -8.46 4.20
CA VAL A 138 -4.55 -9.18 4.97
C VAL A 138 -4.16 -8.45 6.27
N GLU A 139 -5.02 -7.57 6.79
CA GLU A 139 -4.74 -6.72 7.96
C GLU A 139 -4.83 -7.43 9.33
N THR A 140 -4.11 -8.55 9.51
CA THR A 140 -3.94 -9.16 10.85
C THR A 140 -3.30 -8.18 11.83
N PRO A 141 -3.42 -8.41 13.16
CA PRO A 141 -2.75 -7.58 14.15
C PRO A 141 -1.25 -7.37 13.88
N ASP A 142 -0.53 -8.41 13.44
CA ASP A 142 0.91 -8.34 13.17
C ASP A 142 1.21 -7.53 11.89
N VAL A 143 0.40 -7.70 10.84
CA VAL A 143 0.49 -6.89 9.61
C VAL A 143 0.20 -5.42 9.91
N VAL A 144 -0.79 -5.12 10.75
CA VAL A 144 -1.11 -3.74 11.17
C VAL A 144 0.05 -3.12 11.96
N GLN A 145 0.69 -3.86 12.86
CA GLN A 145 1.88 -3.37 13.57
C GLN A 145 3.06 -3.10 12.63
N ALA A 146 3.24 -3.92 11.59
CA ALA A 146 4.23 -3.68 10.56
C ALA A 146 3.94 -2.41 9.74
N LEU A 147 2.68 -2.18 9.36
CA LEU A 147 2.23 -0.96 8.69
C LEU A 147 2.51 0.28 9.55
N ILE A 148 2.14 0.26 10.83
CA ILE A 148 2.43 1.34 11.79
C ILE A 148 3.94 1.63 11.82
N SER A 149 4.76 0.58 11.93
CA SER A 149 6.22 0.70 12.00
C SER A 149 6.82 1.33 10.74
N VAL A 150 6.30 1.00 9.56
CA VAL A 150 6.70 1.62 8.28
C VAL A 150 6.17 3.04 8.16
N ASN A 151 4.94 3.30 8.57
CA ASN A 151 4.34 4.63 8.53
C ASN A 151 5.11 5.63 9.40
N LYS A 152 5.54 5.25 10.59
CA LYS A 152 6.41 6.09 11.44
C LYS A 152 7.68 6.52 10.73
N LYS A 153 8.32 5.61 9.98
CA LYS A 153 9.54 5.90 9.20
C LYS A 153 9.25 6.77 7.98
N LEU A 154 8.17 6.49 7.27
CA LEU A 154 7.76 7.24 6.08
C LEU A 154 7.10 8.58 6.42
N ARG A 155 6.73 8.82 7.68
CA ARG A 155 5.77 9.87 8.07
C ARG A 155 4.50 9.77 7.24
N GLY A 156 3.96 8.55 7.18
CA GLY A 156 2.73 8.19 6.48
C GLY A 156 1.62 7.79 7.45
N PHE A 157 0.56 7.23 6.90
CA PHE A 157 -0.66 6.85 7.60
C PHE A 157 -1.30 5.63 6.94
N SER A 158 -2.00 4.80 7.70
CA SER A 158 -2.75 3.65 7.18
C SER A 158 -4.22 3.72 7.57
N TYR A 159 -5.07 3.32 6.63
CA TYR A 159 -6.46 2.98 6.88
C TYR A 159 -6.55 1.46 6.82
N VAL A 160 -7.06 0.83 7.88
CA VAL A 160 -7.13 -0.64 7.97
C VAL A 160 -8.52 -1.07 8.35
N THR A 161 -8.98 -2.15 7.73
CA THR A 161 -10.15 -2.89 8.21
C THR A 161 -9.70 -3.80 9.34
N PRO A 162 -10.38 -3.83 10.51
CA PRO A 162 -9.92 -4.62 11.63
C PRO A 162 -10.22 -6.11 11.38
N ARG A 163 -9.19 -6.95 11.49
CA ARG A 163 -9.27 -8.42 11.36
C ARG A 163 -8.75 -9.11 12.61
N ASP A 164 -9.15 -10.36 12.80
CA ASP A 164 -8.58 -11.24 13.84
C ASP A 164 -7.18 -11.75 13.46
N ALA A 165 -6.58 -12.56 14.34
CA ALA A 165 -5.25 -13.13 14.13
C ALA A 165 -5.16 -14.08 12.92
N ASN A 166 -6.28 -14.58 12.42
CA ASN A 166 -6.35 -15.47 11.26
C ASN A 166 -6.69 -14.69 9.98
N GLY A 167 -6.83 -13.36 10.04
CA GLY A 167 -7.19 -12.53 8.89
C GLY A 167 -8.70 -12.46 8.62
N ASN A 168 -9.55 -12.97 9.51
CA ASN A 168 -11.00 -12.87 9.34
C ASN A 168 -11.53 -11.52 9.82
N ILE A 169 -12.59 -11.03 9.17
CA ILE A 169 -13.25 -9.79 9.55
C ILE A 169 -13.89 -9.95 10.93
N LEU A 170 -13.73 -8.94 11.79
CA LEU A 170 -14.42 -8.93 13.08
C LEU A 170 -15.93 -8.77 12.86
N ALA A 171 -16.72 -9.78 13.27
CA ALA A 171 -18.16 -9.82 13.00
C ALA A 171 -19.00 -8.80 13.79
N THR A 172 -18.49 -8.29 14.91
CA THR A 172 -19.25 -7.43 15.82
C THR A 172 -18.56 -6.09 16.06
N LYS A 173 -19.37 -5.04 16.26
CA LYS A 173 -18.87 -3.71 16.61
C LYS A 173 -18.13 -3.72 17.94
N GLU A 174 -18.54 -4.57 18.89
CA GLU A 174 -17.89 -4.74 20.19
C GLU A 174 -16.48 -5.30 20.03
N ALA A 175 -16.29 -6.30 19.15
CA ALA A 175 -14.97 -6.83 18.84
C ALA A 175 -14.09 -5.77 18.15
N ALA A 176 -14.64 -4.99 17.23
CA ALA A 176 -13.92 -3.89 16.59
C ALA A 176 -13.50 -2.79 17.59
N VAL A 177 -14.36 -2.44 18.55
CA VAL A 177 -14.02 -1.49 19.63
C VAL A 177 -12.92 -2.05 20.53
N ALA A 178 -13.01 -3.31 20.94
CA ALA A 178 -11.98 -3.96 21.75
C ALA A 178 -10.63 -4.02 21.02
N TYR A 179 -10.63 -4.34 19.72
CA TYR A 179 -9.44 -4.30 18.88
C TYR A 179 -8.86 -2.88 18.79
N ARG A 180 -9.71 -1.87 18.57
CA ARG A 180 -9.30 -0.46 18.54
C ARG A 180 -8.66 -0.02 19.86
N ASP A 181 -9.18 -0.45 21.00
CA ASP A 181 -8.62 -0.10 22.31
C ASP A 181 -7.26 -0.76 22.59
N SER A 182 -6.90 -1.80 21.84
CA SER A 182 -5.54 -2.38 21.86
C SER A 182 -4.50 -1.53 21.12
N LEU A 183 -4.93 -0.55 20.32
CA LEU A 183 -4.07 0.30 19.48
C LEU A 183 -3.97 1.71 20.06
N GLY A 184 -2.75 2.23 20.17
CA GLY A 184 -2.47 3.58 20.69
C GLY A 184 -1.73 4.51 19.71
N GLU A 185 -1.61 4.09 18.46
CA GLU A 185 -0.67 4.68 17.50
C GLU A 185 -1.38 5.70 16.60
N ARG A 186 -0.73 6.86 16.39
CA ARG A 186 -1.33 7.98 15.64
C ARG A 186 -1.30 7.80 14.13
N GLU A 187 -0.54 6.82 13.64
CA GLU A 187 -0.30 6.56 12.22
C GLU A 187 -1.34 5.61 11.58
N LEU A 188 -2.46 5.38 12.28
CA LEU A 188 -3.49 4.42 11.90
C LEU A 188 -4.90 4.98 12.12
N MET A 189 -5.82 4.61 11.23
CA MET A 189 -7.27 4.69 11.46
C MET A 189 -7.92 3.35 11.11
N ILE A 190 -8.78 2.86 12.00
CA ILE A 190 -9.61 1.69 11.74
C ILE A 190 -10.86 2.13 10.97
N LEU A 191 -11.20 1.38 9.93
CA LEU A 191 -12.45 1.50 9.17
C LEU A 191 -13.33 0.27 9.44
N TYR A 192 -14.51 0.50 10.01
CA TYR A 192 -15.49 -0.55 10.31
C TYR A 192 -16.92 -0.02 10.06
N PRO A 193 -17.85 -0.82 9.52
CA PRO A 193 -17.67 -2.19 9.02
C PRO A 193 -16.86 -2.22 7.71
N GLU A 194 -16.45 -3.42 7.28
CA GLU A 194 -15.85 -3.60 5.95
C GLU A 194 -16.83 -3.14 4.87
N LEU A 195 -16.32 -2.40 3.89
CA LEU A 195 -17.11 -2.01 2.74
C LEU A 195 -17.27 -3.23 1.83
N ILE A 196 -18.40 -3.91 1.95
CA ILE A 196 -18.81 -4.90 0.96
C ILE A 196 -19.17 -4.11 -0.30
N SER A 197 -18.37 -4.24 -1.37
CA SER A 197 -18.64 -3.54 -2.63
C SER A 197 -20.03 -3.91 -3.10
N GLY A 198 -20.95 -2.97 -2.99
CA GLY A 198 -22.34 -3.24 -3.30
C GLY A 198 -22.52 -3.51 -4.79
N ASN A 199 -22.97 -4.71 -5.11
CA ASN A 199 -24.06 -4.90 -6.07
C ASN A 199 -25.39 -4.32 -5.49
N VAL A 200 -25.34 -3.27 -4.66
CA VAL A 200 -26.49 -2.68 -3.94
C VAL A 200 -27.40 -1.89 -4.89
N LEU A 201 -27.05 -1.78 -6.18
CA LEU A 201 -27.95 -1.32 -7.25
C LEU A 201 -28.82 -2.45 -7.84
N LEU A 202 -28.51 -3.71 -7.58
CA LEU A 202 -29.32 -4.87 -7.93
C LEU A 202 -29.69 -5.55 -6.62
N GLY A 203 -30.80 -5.16 -6.01
CA GLY A 203 -31.27 -5.64 -4.71
C GLY A 203 -31.48 -7.15 -4.66
N VAL A 204 -30.39 -7.90 -4.54
CA VAL A 204 -30.38 -9.31 -4.18
C VAL A 204 -29.87 -9.36 -2.76
N GLU A 205 -30.80 -9.52 -1.83
CA GLU A 205 -30.52 -9.86 -0.45
C GLU A 205 -29.76 -11.19 -0.45
N ASP A 206 -28.54 -11.19 0.08
CA ASP A 206 -27.88 -12.44 0.43
C ASP A 206 -28.58 -12.94 1.70
N SER A 207 -29.60 -13.76 1.50
CA SER A 207 -30.32 -14.45 2.57
C SER A 207 -29.38 -15.48 3.17
N GLY A 208 -28.68 -15.09 4.24
CA GLY A 208 -27.85 -15.99 5.01
C GLY A 208 -28.65 -17.19 5.53
N GLU A 209 -28.34 -18.36 4.99
CA GLU A 209 -28.17 -19.59 5.77
C GLU A 209 -26.66 -19.80 6.01
#